data_AF-A0A069E719-F1
#
_entry.id   AF-A0A069E719-F1
#
_cell.length_a   1.000
_cell.length_b   1.000
_cell.length_c   1.000
_cell.angle_alpha   90.00
_cell.angle_beta   90.00
_cell.angle_gamma   90.00
#
_symmetry.space_group_name_H-M   'P 1'
#
loop_
_entity.id
_entity.type
_entity.pdbx_description
1 polymer ?
#
loop_
_entity_poly.entity_id
_entity_poly.type
_entity_poly.pdbx_seq_one_letter_code
_entity_poly.pdbx_strand_id
1 'polypeptide(L)' 'MLRAALSAGITPNAFWRLSLREWRWMAGERSEAMSRGQLAALMGAFPDGEVRGASSFDFAQDESALS' A
#
# COMPACT_ATOMS: atom_id res chain seq x y z
N MET A 1 4.46 6.57 2.20
CA MET A 1 4.28 7.31 0.93
C MET A 1 2.83 7.69 0.66
N LEU A 2 1.86 6.78 0.73
CA LEU A 2 0.45 7.12 0.49
C LEU A 2 -0.05 8.29 1.35
N ARG A 3 0.27 8.31 2.65
CA ARG A 3 -0.09 9.43 3.53
C ARG A 3 0.50 10.77 3.08
N ALA A 4 1.73 10.76 2.56
CA ALA A 4 2.39 11.96 2.03
C ALA A 4 1.76 12.40 0.70
N ALA A 5 1.38 11.44 -0.15
CA ALA A 5 0.65 11.69 -1.39
C ALA A 5 -0.74 12.30 -1.11
N LEU A 6 -1.44 11.80 -0.09
CA LEU A 6 -2.71 12.37 0.37
C LEU A 6 -2.53 13.81 0.87
N SER A 7 -1.48 14.10 1.65
CA SER A 7 -1.20 15.48 2.08
C SER A 7 -0.82 16.41 0.94
N ALA A 8 -0.36 15.86 -0.19
CA ALA A 8 -0.08 16.60 -1.43
C ALA A 8 -1.28 16.69 -2.38
N GLY A 9 -2.46 16.18 -1.97
CA GLY A 9 -3.69 16.23 -2.77
C GLY A 9 -3.83 15.13 -3.82
N ILE A 10 -2.95 14.12 -3.82
CA ILE A 10 -3.04 12.96 -4.71
C ILE A 10 -4.06 11.98 -4.13
N THR A 11 -5.14 11.72 -4.87
CA THR A 11 -6.15 10.74 -4.45
C THR A 11 -5.58 9.31 -4.45
N PRO A 12 -6.13 8.38 -3.65
CA PRO A 12 -5.65 6.99 -3.63
C PRO A 12 -5.64 6.33 -5.02
N ASN A 13 -6.67 6.55 -5.83
CA ASN A 13 -6.74 6.00 -7.18
C ASN A 13 -5.65 6.60 -8.10
N ALA A 14 -5.45 7.92 -8.04
CA ALA A 14 -4.38 8.57 -8.80
C ALA A 14 -3.00 8.07 -8.39
N PHE A 15 -2.78 7.87 -7.09
CA PHE A 15 -1.53 7.35 -6.53
C PHE A 15 -1.17 5.96 -7.09
N TRP A 16 -2.14 5.04 -7.17
CA TRP A 16 -1.93 3.71 -7.75
C TRP A 16 -1.72 3.70 -9.26
N ARG A 17 -2.12 4.78 -9.94
CA ARG A 17 -1.90 4.96 -11.39
C ARG A 17 -0.57 5.62 -11.74
N LEU A 18 0.17 6.11 -10.74
CA LEU A 18 1.48 6.73 -10.97
C LEU A 18 2.49 5.69 -11.48
N SER A 19 3.34 6.13 -12.40
CA SER A 19 4.45 5.33 -12.93
C SER A 19 5.58 5.18 -11.91
N LEU A 20 6.40 4.13 -12.04
CA LEU A 20 7.55 3.87 -11.16
C LEU A 20 8.52 5.08 -11.08
N ARG A 21 8.62 5.86 -12.16
CA ARG A 21 9.43 7.08 -12.21
C ARG A 21 8.87 8.19 -11.31
N GLU A 22 7.56 8.41 -11.34
CA GLU A 22 6.89 9.40 -10.48
C GLU A 22 6.96 8.99 -9.01
N TRP A 23 6.80 7.69 -8.74
CA TRP A 23 7.01 7.13 -7.42
C TRP A 23 8.43 7.37 -6.89
N ARG A 24 9.46 7.13 -7.71
CA ARG A 24 10.85 7.40 -7.33
C ARG A 24 11.10 8.88 -7.08
N TRP A 25 10.50 9.77 -7.87
CA TRP A 25 10.58 11.21 -7.64
C TRP A 25 9.92 11.61 -6.31
N MET A 26 8.73 11.08 -6.00
CA MET A 26 8.05 11.34 -4.73
C MET A 26 8.76 10.74 -3.51
N ALA A 27 9.47 9.63 -3.67
CA ALA A 27 10.26 9.02 -2.59
C ALA A 27 11.53 9.82 -2.27
N GLY A 28 11.93 10.72 -3.16
CA GLY A 28 13.21 11.42 -3.12
C GLY A 28 14.40 10.48 -3.39
N GLU A 29 15.58 11.06 -3.54
CA GLU A 29 16.84 10.33 -3.76
C GLU A 29 17.40 9.66 -2.49
N ARG A 30 16.73 9.81 -1.35
CA ARG A 30 17.37 9.71 -0.03
C ARG A 30 17.21 8.37 0.69
N SER A 31 16.75 7.34 0.02
CA SER A 31 16.74 6.00 0.60
C SER A 31 17.83 5.17 -0.06
N GLU A 32 18.88 4.90 0.70
CA GLU A 32 19.89 3.93 0.32
C GLU A 32 19.20 2.60 -0.01
N ALA A 33 19.63 1.95 -1.09
CA ALA A 33 19.02 0.69 -1.50
C ALA A 33 19.21 -0.33 -0.37
N MET A 34 18.09 -0.87 0.11
CA MET A 34 18.12 -1.81 1.22
C MET A 34 18.91 -3.06 0.82
N SER A 35 19.85 -3.47 1.67
CA SER A 35 20.65 -4.67 1.41
C SER A 35 19.76 -5.92 1.47
N ARG A 36 20.21 -6.98 0.79
CA ARG A 36 19.49 -8.27 0.79
C ARG A 36 19.29 -8.83 2.21
N GLY A 37 20.24 -8.63 3.11
CA GLY A 37 20.13 -9.07 4.51
C GLY A 37 19.06 -8.31 5.29
N GLN A 38 18.96 -7.00 5.07
CA GLN A 38 17.90 -6.17 5.67
C GLN A 38 16.52 -6.55 5.13
N LEU A 39 16.41 -6.89 3.83
CA LEU A 39 15.17 -7.41 3.26
C LEU A 39 14.76 -8.74 3.89
N ALA A 40 15.71 -9.67 4.06
CA ALA A 40 15.45 -10.96 4.70
C ALA A 40 14.97 -10.79 6.15
N ALA A 41 15.57 -9.88 6.91
CA ALA A 41 15.13 -9.56 8.27
C ALA A 41 13.71 -8.99 8.30
N LEU A 42 13.35 -8.13 7.35
CA LEU A 42 12.00 -7.57 7.23
C LEU A 42 10.95 -8.63 6.91
N MET A 43 11.22 -9.52 5.96
CA MET A 43 10.31 -10.63 5.62
C MET A 43 10.09 -11.56 6.82
N GLY A 44 11.12 -11.76 7.65
CA GLY A 44 10.99 -12.52 8.90
C GLY A 44 10.17 -11.79 9.98
N ALA A 45 10.27 -10.46 10.05
CA ALA A 45 9.53 -9.64 11.01
C ALA A 45 8.05 -9.43 10.65
N PHE A 46 7.73 -9.44 9.35
CA PHE A 46 6.37 -9.26 8.83
C PHE A 46 6.04 -10.39 7.84
N PRO A 47 5.70 -11.59 8.34
CA PRO A 47 5.32 -12.70 7.47
C PRO A 47 3.94 -12.42 6.84
N ASP A 48 3.87 -12.39 5.52
CA ASP A 48 2.62 -12.17 4.74
C ASP A 48 1.62 -13.37 4.80
N GLY A 49 1.64 -14.13 5.89
CA GLY A 49 0.93 -15.41 6.04
C GLY A 49 -0.04 -15.51 7.21
N GLU A 50 -0.17 -14.49 8.06
CA GLU A 50 -1.19 -14.50 9.13
C GLU A 50 -2.34 -13.54 8.79
N VAL A 51 -3.34 -14.08 8.10
CA VAL A 51 -4.70 -13.54 8.12
C VAL A 51 -5.27 -13.74 9.54
N ARG A 52 -4.81 -12.94 10.50
CA ARG A 52 -5.50 -12.75 11.78
C ARG A 52 -6.23 -11.42 11.70
N GLY A 53 -7.35 -11.46 10.98
CA GLY A 53 -8.20 -10.31 10.73
C GLY A 53 -8.43 -10.08 9.25
N ALA A 54 -9.04 -11.05 8.56
CA ALA A 54 -10.08 -10.67 7.62
C ALA A 54 -11.18 -9.97 8.43
N SER A 55 -10.94 -8.73 8.88
CA SER A 55 -12.01 -7.80 9.16
C SER A 55 -12.66 -7.59 7.81
N SER A 56 -13.70 -8.38 7.60
CA SER A 56 -14.67 -8.24 6.53
C SER A 56 -14.83 -6.75 6.26
N PHE A 57 -14.32 -6.28 5.12
CA PHE A 57 -14.80 -5.05 4.56
C PHE A 57 -16.19 -5.41 4.04
N ASP A 58 -17.15 -5.23 4.94
CA ASP A 58 -18.58 -5.47 4.78
C ASP A 58 -19.13 -4.46 3.77
N PHE A 59 -18.87 -4.70 2.47
CA PHE A 59 -19.25 -3.80 1.37
C PHE A 59 -20.29 -4.40 0.42
N ALA A 60 -21.01 -5.46 0.79
CA ALA A 60 -22.02 -6.02 -0.13
C ALA A 60 -23.26 -6.57 0.58
N GLN A 61 -23.69 -5.93 1.66
CA GLN A 61 -25.01 -6.12 2.25
C GLN A 61 -25.91 -4.91 1.93
N ASP A 62 -26.40 -4.78 0.68
CA ASP A 62 -27.60 -3.93 0.42
C ASP A 62 -28.35 -4.19 -0.91
N GLU A 63 -27.76 -4.83 -1.93
CA GLU A 63 -28.36 -4.79 -3.29
C GLU A 63 -29.05 -6.10 -3.72
N SER A 64 -29.84 -6.75 -2.86
CA SER A 64 -30.69 -7.89 -3.30
C SER A 64 -32.09 -7.92 -2.67
N ALA A 65 -32.54 -6.84 -2.03
CA ALA A 65 -33.91 -6.73 -1.53
C ALA A 65 -34.95 -6.31 -2.59
N LEU A 66 -34.60 -6.28 -3.89
CA LEU A 66 -35.51 -5.91 -4.98
C LEU A 66 -35.32 -6.79 -6.22
N SER A 67 -35.80 -8.03 -6.17
CA SER A 67 -36.36 -8.74 -7.34
C SER A 67 -37.29 -9.85 -6.90
#